data_AF-A0A6N9EM94-F1
#
_entry.id   AF-A0A6N9EM94-F1
#
_cell.length_a   1.000
_cell.length_b   1.000
_cell.length_c   1.000
_cell.angle_alpha   90.00
_cell.angle_beta   90.00
_cell.angle_gamma   90.00
#
_symmetry.space_group_name_H-M   'P 1'
#
loop_
_entity.id
_entity.type
_entity.pdbx_description
1 polymer ?
#
loop_
_entity_poly.entity_id
_entity_poly.type
_entity_poly.pdbx_seq_one_letter_code
_entity_poly.pdbx_strand_id
1 'polypeptide(L)'
;MRAREGLKKQSKGNAIERLGKNVIGFRTAMITEGIFPFICFGDGCDFEDNSSILDRVTTIAMFGRLNQINLHVNGLPHARFDRGSFFFRPEPWTAEEMRVPMLEIAKGAVYYYFLNMEIIASVGKCY
;
A
#
# COMPACT_ATOMS: atom_id res chain seq x y z
N MET A 1 -1.95 -1.84 -27.10
CA MET A 1 -0.59 -2.42 -27.23
C MET A 1 -0.56 -3.93 -27.53
N ARG A 2 -1.62 -4.57 -28.02
CA ARG A 2 -1.57 -5.90 -28.70
C ARG A 2 -2.62 -5.96 -29.79
N ALA A 3 -3.80 -5.41 -29.48
CA ALA A 3 -4.83 -5.08 -30.45
C ALA A 3 -4.31 -4.15 -31.58
N ARG A 4 -3.39 -3.21 -31.26
CA ARG A 4 -2.70 -2.37 -32.26
C ARG A 4 -1.76 -3.17 -33.18
N GLU A 5 -1.36 -4.36 -32.76
CA GLU A 5 -0.50 -5.30 -33.48
C GLU A 5 -1.31 -6.50 -34.03
N GLY A 6 -2.64 -6.46 -33.93
CA GLY A 6 -3.53 -7.56 -34.36
C GLY A 6 -3.49 -8.81 -33.46
N LEU A 7 -2.81 -8.78 -32.33
CA LEU A 7 -2.64 -9.91 -31.43
C LEU A 7 -3.80 -10.02 -30.42
N LYS A 8 -4.22 -11.25 -30.14
CA LYS A 8 -5.24 -11.56 -29.12
C LYS A 8 -4.77 -11.15 -27.71
N LYS A 9 -5.73 -10.89 -26.82
CA LYS A 9 -5.50 -10.63 -25.39
C LYS A 9 -4.79 -11.84 -24.78
N GLN A 10 -3.69 -11.60 -24.07
CA GLN A 10 -2.97 -12.65 -23.36
C GLN A 10 -3.77 -13.08 -22.12
N SER A 11 -3.59 -14.32 -21.68
CA SER A 11 -4.14 -14.77 -20.40
C SER A 11 -3.53 -13.95 -19.24
N LYS A 12 -4.36 -13.70 -18.21
CA LYS A 12 -3.92 -12.99 -17.00
C LYS A 12 -2.88 -13.82 -16.26
N GLY A 13 -1.72 -13.23 -15.98
CA GLY A 13 -0.60 -13.89 -15.30
C GLY A 13 -0.61 -13.72 -13.77
N ASN A 14 0.25 -14.47 -13.08
CA ASN A 14 0.38 -14.44 -11.61
C ASN A 14 1.47 -13.47 -11.10
N ALA A 15 1.93 -12.54 -11.94
CA ALA A 15 3.05 -11.65 -11.61
C ALA A 15 2.80 -10.80 -10.35
N ILE A 16 1.53 -10.42 -10.11
CA ILE A 16 1.13 -9.63 -8.95
C ILE A 16 1.40 -10.32 -7.61
N GLU A 17 1.46 -11.66 -7.58
CA GLU A 17 1.73 -12.42 -6.35
C GLU A 17 3.13 -12.16 -5.79
N ARG A 18 4.08 -11.70 -6.64
CA ARG A 18 5.41 -11.29 -6.18
C ARG A 18 5.36 -10.06 -5.28
N LEU A 19 4.37 -9.17 -5.46
CA LEU A 19 4.14 -8.03 -4.57
C LEU A 19 3.91 -8.51 -3.13
N GLY A 20 3.19 -9.62 -2.94
CA GLY A 20 2.90 -10.19 -1.63
C GLY A 20 4.15 -10.48 -0.81
N LYS A 21 5.25 -10.93 -1.44
CA LYS A 21 6.51 -11.20 -0.74
C LYS A 21 7.14 -9.93 -0.16
N ASN A 22 7.14 -8.83 -0.92
CA ASN A 22 7.64 -7.54 -0.45
C ASN A 22 6.77 -6.99 0.68
N VAL A 23 5.45 -7.12 0.54
CA VAL A 23 4.50 -6.68 1.57
C VAL A 23 4.72 -7.44 2.87
N ILE A 24 4.83 -8.76 2.84
CA ILE A 24 5.08 -9.58 4.04
C ILE A 24 6.43 -9.24 4.68
N GLY A 25 7.48 -9.07 3.89
CA GLY A 25 8.80 -8.71 4.40
C GLY A 25 8.78 -7.36 5.11
N PHE A 26 8.20 -6.34 4.48
CA PHE A 26 8.12 -5.01 5.06
C PHE A 26 7.17 -4.95 6.27
N ARG A 27 6.06 -5.69 6.23
CA ARG A 27 5.12 -5.80 7.35
C ARG A 27 5.78 -6.40 8.58
N THR A 28 6.55 -7.45 8.40
CA THR A 28 7.34 -8.06 9.47
C THR A 28 8.33 -7.06 10.08
N ALA A 29 8.99 -6.24 9.25
CA ALA A 29 9.92 -5.22 9.72
C ALA A 29 9.23 -4.10 10.53
N MET A 30 7.95 -3.85 10.29
CA MET A 30 7.16 -2.78 10.92
C MET A 30 6.19 -3.30 12.00
N ILE A 31 6.33 -4.56 12.46
CA ILE A 31 5.32 -5.20 13.31
C ILE A 31 5.10 -4.48 14.67
N THR A 32 6.12 -3.80 15.18
CA THR A 32 6.06 -3.01 16.42
C THR A 32 5.47 -1.62 16.22
N GLU A 33 5.41 -1.15 14.98
CA GLU A 33 5.04 0.21 14.63
C GLU A 33 3.53 0.36 14.54
N GLY A 34 2.98 1.50 14.98
CA GLY A 34 1.57 1.87 14.83
C GLY A 34 1.19 2.29 13.41
N ILE A 35 2.15 2.28 12.48
CA ILE A 35 2.00 2.68 11.09
C ILE A 35 2.56 1.61 10.15
N PHE A 36 2.05 1.58 8.92
CA PHE A 36 2.58 0.77 7.84
C PHE A 36 2.71 1.65 6.57
N PRO A 37 3.82 2.39 6.41
CA PRO A 37 4.03 3.36 5.34
C PRO A 37 4.45 2.67 4.02
N PHE A 38 3.70 1.64 3.64
CA PHE A 38 3.87 0.94 2.38
C PHE A 38 2.96 1.55 1.33
N ILE A 39 3.52 1.85 0.15
CA ILE A 39 2.77 2.28 -1.01
C ILE A 39 3.15 1.46 -2.23
N CYS A 40 2.16 1.05 -3.02
CA CYS A 40 2.35 0.35 -4.28
C CYS A 40 1.44 0.94 -5.35
N PHE A 41 2.03 1.21 -6.52
CA PHE A 41 1.30 1.60 -7.72
C PHE A 41 1.35 0.48 -8.75
N GLY A 42 0.25 0.26 -9.43
CA GLY A 42 0.19 -0.58 -10.62
C GLY A 42 -0.76 -0.02 -11.66
N ASP A 43 -0.39 -0.17 -12.93
CA ASP A 43 -1.23 0.20 -14.05
C ASP A 43 -1.29 -0.87 -15.14
N GLY A 44 -2.36 -0.84 -15.93
CA GLY A 44 -2.57 -1.73 -17.06
C GLY A 44 -3.95 -2.39 -17.10
N CYS A 45 -4.30 -2.94 -18.27
CA CYS A 45 -5.63 -3.50 -18.56
C CYS A 45 -6.03 -4.71 -17.69
N ASP A 46 -5.10 -5.24 -16.89
CA ASP A 46 -5.39 -6.26 -15.89
C ASP A 46 -5.95 -5.66 -14.59
N PHE A 47 -6.02 -4.34 -14.45
CA PHE A 47 -6.57 -3.64 -13.28
C PHE A 47 -7.87 -2.88 -13.56
N GLU A 48 -8.59 -3.27 -14.61
CA GLU A 48 -9.99 -2.84 -14.83
C GLU A 48 -10.90 -3.40 -13.72
N ASP A 49 -11.97 -2.70 -13.37
CA ASP A 49 -12.85 -3.00 -12.21
C ASP A 49 -13.39 -4.44 -12.17
N ASN A 50 -13.59 -5.06 -13.34
CA ASN A 50 -14.09 -6.43 -13.46
C ASN A 50 -12.97 -7.49 -13.49
N SER A 51 -11.73 -7.10 -13.15
CA SER A 51 -10.58 -7.97 -13.24
C SER A 51 -10.32 -8.76 -11.96
N SER A 52 -10.27 -10.08 -12.08
CA SER A 52 -9.85 -10.99 -11.00
C SER A 52 -8.42 -10.78 -10.48
N ILE A 53 -7.61 -9.95 -11.13
CA ILE A 53 -6.30 -9.54 -10.61
C ILE A 53 -6.45 -8.54 -9.46
N LEU A 54 -7.48 -7.67 -9.50
CA LEU A 54 -7.79 -6.76 -8.39
C LEU A 54 -8.16 -7.53 -7.12
N ASP A 55 -8.80 -8.71 -7.23
CA ASP A 55 -9.10 -9.57 -6.07
C ASP A 55 -7.81 -10.02 -5.36
N ARG A 56 -6.75 -10.29 -6.12
CA ARG A 56 -5.44 -10.68 -5.58
C ARG A 56 -4.75 -9.50 -4.90
N VAL A 57 -4.80 -8.32 -5.50
CA VAL A 57 -4.30 -7.08 -4.88
C VAL A 57 -5.04 -6.80 -3.58
N THR A 58 -6.36 -6.90 -3.60
CA THR A 58 -7.23 -6.70 -2.44
C THR A 58 -6.90 -7.69 -1.33
N THR A 59 -6.62 -8.94 -1.66
CA THR A 59 -6.16 -9.96 -0.70
C THR A 59 -4.84 -9.57 -0.05
N ILE A 60 -3.85 -9.11 -0.84
CA ILE A 60 -2.55 -8.63 -0.32
C ILE A 60 -2.73 -7.42 0.60
N ALA A 61 -3.65 -6.52 0.26
CA ALA A 61 -4.02 -5.34 1.04
C ALA A 61 -4.93 -5.65 2.26
N MET A 62 -5.09 -6.92 2.64
CA MET A 62 -5.96 -7.39 3.72
C MET A 62 -7.41 -6.89 3.58
N PHE A 63 -7.93 -6.95 2.36
CA PHE A 63 -9.25 -6.45 1.99
C PHE A 63 -9.45 -4.95 2.28
N GLY A 64 -8.36 -4.17 2.28
CA GLY A 64 -8.36 -2.72 2.33
C GLY A 64 -8.99 -2.10 1.09
N ARG A 65 -9.50 -0.88 1.26
CA ARG A 65 -9.93 -0.06 0.11
C ARG A 65 -8.69 0.29 -0.72
N LEU A 66 -8.73 -0.07 -2.00
CA LEU A 66 -7.73 0.35 -2.98
C LEU A 66 -7.91 1.83 -3.31
N ASN A 67 -6.88 2.43 -3.88
CA ASN A 67 -6.84 3.84 -4.29
C ASN A 67 -7.11 4.82 -3.14
N GLN A 68 -6.74 4.43 -1.92
CA GLN A 68 -6.84 5.24 -0.71
C GLN A 68 -5.55 5.11 0.11
N ILE A 69 -5.17 6.20 0.77
CA ILE A 69 -4.08 6.17 1.75
C ILE A 69 -4.54 5.41 3.00
N ASN A 70 -3.80 4.36 3.33
CA ASN A 70 -3.92 3.61 4.57
C ASN A 70 -2.54 3.57 5.24
N LEU A 71 -2.27 4.55 6.10
CA LEU A 71 -1.01 4.65 6.84
C LEU A 71 -1.08 3.97 8.22
N HIS A 72 -2.18 4.15 8.94
CA HIS A 72 -2.29 3.71 10.32
C HIS A 72 -2.72 2.25 10.42
N VAL A 73 -2.10 1.53 11.35
CA VAL A 73 -2.51 0.17 11.67
C VAL A 73 -3.82 0.23 12.46
N ASN A 74 -4.85 -0.44 11.94
CA ASN A 74 -6.18 -0.45 12.54
C ASN A 74 -6.47 -1.80 13.23
N GLY A 75 -7.52 -1.86 14.03
CA GLY A 75 -8.03 -3.10 14.63
C GLY A 75 -7.74 -3.23 16.14
N LEU A 76 -8.03 -4.40 16.68
CA LEU A 76 -7.81 -4.72 18.09
C LEU A 76 -6.34 -5.13 18.33
N PRO A 77 -5.83 -5.09 19.57
CA PRO A 77 -4.44 -5.48 19.86
C PRO A 77 -4.05 -6.88 19.33
N HIS A 78 -5.01 -7.79 19.21
CA HIS A 78 -4.80 -9.17 18.74
C HIS A 78 -5.26 -9.39 17.28
N ALA A 79 -5.77 -8.35 16.63
CA ALA A 79 -6.28 -8.38 15.26
C ALA A 79 -5.89 -7.07 14.55
N ARG A 80 -4.59 -6.91 14.34
CA ARG A 80 -4.00 -5.72 13.70
C ARG A 80 -4.09 -5.85 12.18
N PHE A 81 -4.44 -4.75 11.54
CA PHE A 81 -4.56 -4.62 10.09
C PHE A 81 -3.63 -3.50 9.59
N ASP A 82 -2.45 -3.91 9.15
CA ASP A 82 -1.40 -3.13 8.48
C ASP A 82 -1.61 -3.23 6.96
N ARG A 83 -2.69 -2.57 6.52
CA ARG A 83 -3.24 -2.73 5.17
C ARG A 83 -2.33 -2.16 4.09
N GLY A 84 -1.72 -1.00 4.31
CA GLY A 84 -0.88 -0.29 3.35
C GLY A 84 -1.70 0.36 2.24
N SER A 85 -1.05 1.18 1.42
CA SER A 85 -1.72 1.98 0.37
C SER A 85 -1.47 1.39 -1.02
N PHE A 86 -2.53 0.93 -1.69
CA PHE A 86 -2.44 0.23 -2.98
C PHE A 86 -3.22 1.01 -4.03
N PHE A 87 -2.52 1.56 -5.02
CA PHE A 87 -3.08 2.39 -6.07
C PHE A 87 -3.02 1.67 -7.41
N PHE A 88 -4.17 1.24 -7.92
CA PHE A 88 -4.28 0.43 -9.13
C PHE A 88 -5.39 0.96 -10.03
N ARG A 89 -5.06 1.14 -11.32
CA ARG A 89 -6.00 1.57 -12.35
C ARG A 89 -5.56 1.11 -13.74
N PRO A 90 -6.42 1.10 -14.76
CA PRO A 90 -6.01 0.77 -16.13
C PRO A 90 -5.02 1.78 -16.73
N GLU A 91 -5.18 3.06 -16.41
CA GLU A 91 -4.40 4.16 -16.98
C GLU A 91 -3.00 4.28 -16.35
N PRO A 92 -1.96 4.53 -17.15
CA PRO A 92 -0.60 4.73 -16.63
C PRO A 92 -0.53 5.81 -15.55
N TRP A 93 0.20 5.57 -14.48
CA TRP A 93 0.49 6.58 -13.48
C TRP A 93 1.55 7.56 -13.97
N THR A 94 1.30 8.86 -13.80
CA THR A 94 2.36 9.87 -13.97
C THR A 94 3.15 10.01 -12.67
N ALA A 95 4.42 10.42 -12.79
CA ALA A 95 5.26 10.70 -11.62
C ALA A 95 4.63 11.75 -10.69
N GLU A 96 3.95 12.75 -11.26
CA GLU A 96 3.30 13.81 -10.50
C GLU A 96 2.08 13.32 -9.72
N GLU A 97 1.26 12.43 -10.32
CA GLU A 97 0.16 11.79 -9.60
C GLU A 97 0.66 10.90 -8.47
N MET A 98 1.74 10.13 -8.69
CA MET A 98 2.33 9.27 -7.65
C MET A 98 2.95 10.08 -6.51
N ARG A 99 3.52 11.26 -6.82
CA ARG A 99 4.17 12.14 -5.84
C ARG A 99 3.23 12.54 -4.72
N VAL A 100 1.95 12.79 -5.01
CA VAL A 100 0.97 13.28 -4.03
C VAL A 100 0.79 12.29 -2.85
N PRO A 101 0.30 11.05 -3.06
CA PRO A 101 0.13 10.10 -1.95
C PRO A 101 1.46 9.64 -1.35
N MET A 102 2.55 9.58 -2.13
CA MET A 102 3.88 9.29 -1.57
C MET A 102 4.31 10.35 -0.56
N LEU A 103 4.12 11.63 -0.88
CA LEU A 103 4.47 12.74 0.01
C LEU A 103 3.58 12.75 1.25
N GLU A 104 2.28 12.47 1.12
CA GLU A 104 1.35 12.39 2.25
C GLU A 104 1.73 11.27 3.22
N ILE A 105 2.05 10.08 2.71
CA ILE A 105 2.52 8.95 3.53
C ILE A 105 3.85 9.27 4.19
N ALA A 106 4.81 9.84 3.47
CA ALA A 106 6.11 10.21 4.02
C ALA A 106 5.97 11.23 5.16
N LYS A 107 5.16 12.28 4.97
CA LYS A 107 4.85 13.26 6.02
C LYS A 107 4.22 12.59 7.23
N GLY A 108 3.21 11.75 7.03
CA GLY A 108 2.54 11.04 8.12
C GLY A 108 3.48 10.12 8.90
N ALA A 109 4.39 9.41 8.21
CA ALA A 109 5.39 8.57 8.86
C ALA A 109 6.38 9.39 9.69
N VAL A 110 6.85 10.52 9.16
CA VAL A 110 7.73 11.45 9.88
C VAL A 110 7.01 11.99 11.14
N TYR A 111 5.78 12.49 11.00
CA TYR A 111 5.01 13.01 12.13
C TYR A 111 4.75 11.96 13.22
N TYR A 112 4.49 10.71 12.84
CA TYR A 112 4.33 9.61 13.80
C TYR A 112 5.56 9.49 14.72
N TYR A 113 6.77 9.51 14.15
CA TYR A 113 7.99 9.41 14.96
C TYR A 113 8.30 10.67 15.76
N PHE A 114 8.03 11.86 15.22
CA PHE A 114 8.19 13.11 15.95
C PHE A 114 7.31 13.16 17.21
N LEU A 115 6.02 12.83 17.07
CA LEU A 115 5.09 12.83 18.20
C LEU A 115 5.48 11.78 19.26
N ASN A 116 5.91 10.59 18.84
CA ASN A 116 6.36 9.57 19.78
C ASN A 116 7.62 9.99 20.56
N MET A 117 8.55 10.73 19.92
CA MET A 117 9.71 11.28 20.63
C MET A 117 9.32 12.35 21.67
N GLU A 118 8.38 13.24 21.34
CA GLU A 118 7.90 14.26 22.29
C GLU A 118 7.19 13.63 23.49
N ILE A 119 6.37 12.59 23.26
CA ILE A 119 5.71 11.85 24.33
C ILE A 119 6.78 11.22 25.25
N ILE A 120 7.77 10.52 24.70
CA ILE A 120 8.85 9.91 25.50
C ILE A 120 9.62 10.98 26.29
N ALA A 121 9.94 12.12 25.68
CA ALA A 121 10.63 13.22 26.34
C ALA A 121 9.80 13.88 27.44
N SER A 122 8.47 13.91 27.32
CA SER A 122 7.57 14.44 28.34
C SER A 122 7.42 13.48 29.53
N VAL A 123 7.32 12.17 29.28
CA VAL A 123 7.20 11.14 30.33
C VAL A 123 8.53 10.95 31.07
N GLY A 124 9.68 11.10 30.41
CA GLY A 124 11.00 11.03 31.03
C GLY A 124 11.36 12.21 31.94
N LYS A 125 10.56 13.28 31.96
CA LYS A 125 10.73 14.43 32.87
C LYS A 125 9.86 14.34 34.15
N CYS A 126 9.05 13.30 34.29
CA CYS A 126 8.17 13.08 35.45
C CYS A 126 8.76 12.15 36.52
N TYR A 127 10.09 11.93 36.53
CA TYR A 127 10.80 11.20 37.58
C TYR A 127 11.91 12.06 38.18
#